data_AF-A0A099YEW3-F1
#
_entry.id   AF-A0A099YEW3-F1
#
_cell.length_a   1.000
_cell.length_b   1.000
_cell.length_c   1.000
_cell.angle_alpha   90.00
_cell.angle_beta   90.00
_cell.angle_gamma   90.00
#
_symmetry.space_group_name_H-M   'P 1'
#
loop_
_entity.id
_entity.type
_entity.pdbx_description
1 polymer ?
#
loop_
_entity_poly.entity_id
_entity_poly.type
_entity_poly.pdbx_seq_one_letter_code
_entity_poly.pdbx_strand_id
1 'polypeptide(L)'
;MSKKQDGTVNDPFSRLTKAQQTLVMLDFEGGHSNKEIAPKIGLKNETTVSHWRKRSWYEPAFNAYASKAIKGKYKSLALRTLIDLLNAKSEMVQLQSATTILKMAGMLSDNDTPELTRAKVRKANADARVAEARAKSLEDNGQDVATALDAIMNKLTRESDKADSNK
;
A
#
# COMPACT_ATOMS: atom_id res chain seq x y z
N MET A 1 -25.95 -10.32 -21.99
CA MET A 1 -25.83 -11.03 -20.72
C MET A 1 -24.53 -10.60 -20.04
N SER A 2 -24.63 -9.69 -19.07
CA SER A 2 -23.47 -9.17 -18.36
C SER A 2 -22.95 -10.24 -17.40
N LYS A 3 -21.72 -10.68 -17.58
CA LYS A 3 -21.04 -11.58 -16.63
C LYS A 3 -20.98 -10.85 -15.30
N LYS A 4 -21.78 -11.32 -14.33
CA LYS A 4 -21.64 -10.92 -12.94
C LYS A 4 -20.19 -11.18 -12.55
N GLN A 5 -19.45 -10.12 -12.22
CA GLN A 5 -18.20 -10.25 -11.49
C GLN A 5 -18.57 -10.94 -10.18
N ASP A 6 -18.28 -12.23 -10.10
CA ASP A 6 -18.30 -12.95 -8.84
C ASP A 6 -17.16 -12.35 -8.02
N GLY A 7 -17.51 -11.39 -7.17
CA GLY A 7 -16.61 -10.74 -6.23
C GLY A 7 -16.22 -11.73 -5.13
N THR A 8 -15.56 -12.82 -5.52
CA THR A 8 -15.02 -13.81 -4.59
C THR A 8 -14.02 -13.06 -3.73
N VAL A 9 -14.43 -12.83 -2.49
CA VAL A 9 -13.68 -12.26 -1.39
C VAL A 9 -12.33 -12.98 -1.31
N ASN A 10 -11.33 -12.39 -1.95
CA ASN A 10 -9.95 -12.86 -1.96
C ASN A 10 -9.26 -12.37 -0.68
N ASP A 11 -9.89 -12.67 0.46
CA ASP A 11 -9.37 -12.32 1.78
C ASP A 11 -8.39 -13.41 2.23
N PRO A 12 -7.09 -13.09 2.45
CA PRO A 12 -6.08 -14.06 2.87
C PRO A 12 -6.45 -14.83 4.13
N PHE A 13 -7.25 -14.25 5.03
CA PHE A 13 -7.71 -14.93 6.24
C PHE A 13 -8.83 -15.94 5.97
N SER A 14 -9.83 -15.56 5.17
CA SER A 14 -10.99 -16.42 4.87
C SER A 14 -10.62 -17.70 4.10
N ARG A 15 -9.46 -17.72 3.43
CA ARG A 15 -8.93 -18.86 2.67
C ARG A 15 -8.25 -19.94 3.53
N LEU A 16 -7.93 -19.62 4.78
CA LEU A 16 -7.23 -20.52 5.68
C LEU A 16 -8.12 -21.65 6.22
N THR A 17 -7.50 -22.74 6.67
CA THR A 17 -8.20 -23.78 7.44
C THR A 17 -8.68 -23.23 8.78
N LYS A 18 -9.73 -23.84 9.36
CA LYS A 18 -10.25 -23.43 10.69
C LYS A 18 -9.15 -23.36 11.76
N ALA A 19 -8.22 -24.32 11.78
CA ALA A 19 -7.10 -24.32 12.72
C ALA A 19 -6.16 -23.11 12.55
N GLN A 20 -5.85 -22.75 11.29
CA GLN A 20 -5.03 -21.59 10.97
C GLN A 20 -5.75 -20.26 11.26
N GLN A 21 -7.06 -20.20 11.00
CA GLN A 21 -7.90 -19.05 11.38
C GLN A 21 -7.91 -18.87 12.90
N THR A 22 -8.13 -19.95 13.66
CA THR A 22 -8.10 -19.92 15.12
C THR A 22 -6.74 -19.48 15.65
N LEU A 23 -5.62 -19.92 15.05
CA LEU A 23 -4.29 -19.43 15.42
C LEU A 23 -4.21 -17.90 15.26
N VAL A 24 -4.59 -17.38 14.09
CA VAL A 24 -4.54 -15.94 13.80
C VAL A 24 -5.43 -15.15 14.75
N MET A 25 -6.62 -15.67 15.08
CA MET A 25 -7.53 -15.04 16.04
C MET A 25 -6.92 -14.97 17.46
N LEU A 26 -6.37 -16.08 17.94
CA LEU A 26 -5.77 -16.16 19.28
C LEU A 26 -4.49 -15.30 19.37
N ASP A 27 -3.67 -15.29 18.32
CA ASP A 27 -2.48 -14.44 18.25
C ASP A 27 -2.86 -12.95 18.24
N PHE A 28 -3.97 -12.58 17.60
CA PHE A 28 -4.47 -11.19 17.61
C PHE A 28 -5.06 -10.78 18.96
N GLU A 29 -5.83 -11.65 19.63
CA GLU A 29 -6.37 -11.37 20.96
C GLU A 29 -5.27 -11.30 22.02
N GLY A 30 -4.16 -12.00 21.80
CA GLY A 30 -3.02 -12.03 22.71
C GLY A 30 -3.31 -12.83 23.98
N GLY A 31 -2.30 -12.92 24.85
CA GLY A 31 -2.47 -13.57 26.17
C GLY A 31 -2.51 -15.11 26.15
N HIS A 32 -2.20 -15.74 25.02
CA HIS A 32 -2.10 -17.20 24.91
C HIS A 32 -0.67 -17.63 24.57
N SER A 33 -0.13 -18.55 25.37
CA SER A 33 1.14 -19.22 25.10
C SER A 33 0.98 -20.29 24.01
N ASN A 34 2.07 -20.68 23.36
CA ASN A 34 2.04 -21.76 22.36
C ASN A 34 1.51 -23.08 22.94
N LYS A 35 1.73 -23.34 24.24
CA LYS A 35 1.21 -24.50 24.97
C LYS A 35 -0.31 -24.49 25.08
N GLU A 36 -0.92 -23.31 25.19
CA GLU A 36 -2.37 -23.14 25.27
C GLU A 36 -3.02 -23.10 23.89
N ILE A 37 -2.30 -22.58 22.88
CA ILE A 37 -2.79 -22.50 21.51
C ILE A 37 -2.80 -23.88 20.85
N ALA A 38 -1.72 -24.66 21.00
CA ALA A 38 -1.58 -25.97 20.36
C ALA A 38 -2.81 -26.89 20.53
N PRO A 39 -3.33 -27.16 21.74
CA PRO A 39 -4.51 -28.02 21.91
C PRO A 39 -5.77 -27.40 21.29
N LYS A 40 -5.94 -26.07 21.33
CA LYS A 40 -7.11 -25.37 20.76
C LYS A 40 -7.19 -25.51 19.23
N ILE A 41 -6.06 -25.68 18.57
CA ILE A 41 -5.98 -25.86 17.11
C ILE A 41 -5.72 -27.33 16.69
N GLY A 42 -5.82 -28.27 17.63
CA GLY A 42 -5.66 -29.70 17.38
C GLY A 42 -4.20 -30.16 17.16
N LEU A 43 -3.22 -29.34 17.55
CA LEU A 43 -1.80 -29.68 17.47
C LEU A 43 -1.30 -30.24 18.80
N LYS A 44 -0.46 -31.27 18.73
CA LYS A 44 0.17 -31.88 19.91
C LYS A 44 1.44 -31.16 20.37
N ASN A 45 2.07 -30.37 19.50
CA ASN A 45 3.38 -29.77 19.74
C ASN A 45 3.34 -28.24 19.63
N GLU A 46 3.80 -27.56 20.67
CA GLU A 46 3.94 -26.11 20.73
C GLU A 46 4.90 -25.56 19.67
N THR A 47 5.93 -26.32 19.31
CA THR A 47 6.93 -25.93 18.32
C THR A 47 6.31 -25.81 16.92
N THR A 48 5.29 -26.60 16.61
CA THR A 48 4.57 -26.52 15.33
C THR A 48 3.82 -25.20 15.19
N VAL A 49 3.28 -24.66 16.30
CA VAL A 49 2.64 -23.34 16.33
C VAL A 49 3.62 -22.25 15.92
N SER A 50 4.84 -22.28 16.47
CA SER A 50 5.91 -21.34 16.09
C SER A 50 6.29 -21.45 14.61
N HIS A 51 6.30 -22.65 14.04
CA HIS A 51 6.59 -22.84 12.62
C HIS A 51 5.49 -22.31 11.70
N TRP A 52 4.22 -22.34 12.15
CA TRP A 52 3.10 -21.79 11.36
C TRP A 52 3.23 -20.28 11.18
N ARG A 53 3.71 -19.56 12.19
CA ARG A 53 3.94 -18.10 12.11
C ARG A 53 5.02 -17.70 11.11
N LYS A 54 5.92 -18.63 10.77
CA LYS A 54 6.98 -18.41 9.76
C LYS A 54 6.50 -18.71 8.33
N ARG A 55 5.27 -19.19 8.14
CA ARG A 55 4.74 -19.50 6.80
C ARG A 55 4.28 -18.23 6.10
N SER A 56 4.44 -18.21 4.79
CA SER A 56 4.08 -17.08 3.93
C SER A 56 2.61 -16.67 3.99
N TRP A 57 1.71 -17.59 4.39
CA TRP A 57 0.29 -17.30 4.53
C TRP A 57 -0.06 -16.54 5.81
N TYR A 58 0.78 -16.60 6.86
CA TYR A 58 0.43 -16.13 8.19
C TYR A 58 0.29 -14.61 8.24
N GLU A 59 1.32 -13.87 7.83
CA GLU A 59 1.33 -12.41 7.90
C GLU A 59 0.20 -11.76 7.07
N PRO A 60 -0.05 -12.15 5.80
CA PRO A 60 -1.19 -11.63 5.05
C PRO A 60 -2.54 -11.90 5.72
N ALA A 61 -2.73 -13.10 6.26
CA ALA A 61 -3.97 -13.47 6.95
C ALA A 61 -4.14 -12.72 8.28
N PHE A 62 -3.06 -12.57 9.05
CA PHE A 62 -3.06 -11.80 10.28
C PHE A 62 -3.45 -10.35 10.02
N ASN A 63 -2.82 -9.70 9.05
CA ASN A 63 -3.11 -8.31 8.68
C ASN A 63 -4.56 -8.14 8.21
N ALA A 64 -5.07 -9.09 7.43
CA ALA A 64 -6.45 -9.04 6.95
C ALA A 64 -7.47 -9.21 8.09
N TYR A 65 -7.25 -10.18 8.98
CA TYR A 65 -8.07 -10.36 10.19
C TYR A 65 -7.99 -9.14 11.11
N ALA A 66 -6.79 -8.63 11.38
CA ALA A 66 -6.59 -7.46 12.24
C ALA A 66 -7.35 -6.25 11.71
N SER A 67 -7.27 -5.97 10.40
CA SER A 67 -8.04 -4.88 9.79
C SER A 67 -9.54 -5.05 9.99
N LYS A 68 -10.06 -6.27 9.79
CA LYS A 68 -11.49 -6.59 9.98
C LYS A 68 -11.91 -6.46 11.44
N ALA A 69 -11.13 -7.00 12.36
CA ALA A 69 -11.38 -6.95 13.80
C ALA A 69 -11.38 -5.50 14.30
N ILE A 70 -10.38 -4.70 13.91
CA ILE A 70 -10.27 -3.29 14.27
C ILE A 70 -11.47 -2.51 13.73
N LYS A 71 -11.81 -2.65 12.45
CA LYS A 71 -12.94 -1.94 11.83
C LYS A 71 -14.29 -2.33 12.40
N GLY A 72 -14.45 -3.59 12.81
CA GLY A 72 -15.68 -4.12 13.39
C GLY A 72 -15.75 -3.95 14.91
N LYS A 73 -15.06 -4.83 15.64
CA LYS A 73 -15.17 -4.98 17.11
C LYS A 73 -14.59 -3.78 17.86
N TYR A 74 -13.40 -3.32 17.48
CA TYR A 74 -12.67 -2.33 18.27
C TYR A 74 -12.98 -0.88 17.91
N LYS A 75 -13.47 -0.60 16.69
CA LYS A 75 -13.82 0.76 16.26
C LYS A 75 -14.80 1.43 17.22
N SER A 76 -15.93 0.77 17.50
CA SER A 76 -16.96 1.31 18.40
C SER A 76 -16.47 1.40 19.84
N LEU A 77 -15.62 0.46 20.28
CA LEU A 77 -15.03 0.50 21.62
C LEU A 77 -14.07 1.68 21.77
N ALA A 78 -13.16 1.87 20.82
CA ALA A 78 -12.23 2.99 20.81
C ALA A 78 -12.94 4.34 20.77
N LEU A 79 -14.02 4.46 19.99
CA LEU A 79 -14.86 5.66 19.96
C LEU A 79 -15.49 5.96 21.34
N ARG A 80 -16.05 4.94 22.01
CA ARG A 80 -16.59 5.11 23.36
C ARG A 80 -15.51 5.54 24.36
N THR A 81 -14.35 4.90 24.31
CA THR A 81 -13.22 5.28 25.16
C THR A 81 -12.79 6.73 24.94
N LEU A 82 -12.73 7.21 23.68
CA LEU A 82 -12.45 8.63 23.40
C LEU A 82 -13.49 9.57 24.01
N ILE A 83 -14.78 9.21 23.97
CA ILE A 83 -15.86 9.98 24.59
C ILE A 83 -15.68 10.01 26.12
N ASP A 84 -15.38 8.86 26.74
CA ASP A 84 -15.18 8.77 28.18
C ASP A 84 -13.98 9.62 28.64
N LEU A 85 -12.91 9.68 27.83
CA LEU A 85 -11.72 10.46 28.11
C LEU A 85 -11.93 11.99 28.03
N LEU A 86 -13.06 12.47 27.49
CA LEU A 86 -13.45 13.88 27.59
C LEU A 86 -13.67 14.33 29.04
N ASN A 87 -13.96 13.39 29.95
CA ASN A 87 -14.11 13.64 31.38
C ASN A 87 -12.90 13.12 32.20
N ALA A 88 -11.77 12.84 31.55
CA ALA A 88 -10.56 12.38 32.25
C ALA A 88 -10.08 13.42 33.26
N LYS A 89 -9.41 12.99 34.35
CA LYS A 89 -8.88 13.92 35.37
C LYS A 89 -7.81 14.88 34.84
N SER A 90 -7.15 14.53 33.74
CA SER A 90 -6.10 15.34 33.12
C SER A 90 -6.67 16.19 32.00
N GLU A 91 -6.55 17.51 32.14
CA GLU A 91 -6.97 18.49 31.12
C GLU A 91 -6.29 18.22 29.77
N MET A 92 -5.03 17.80 29.76
CA MET A 92 -4.30 17.45 28.53
C MET A 92 -4.95 16.25 27.81
N VAL A 93 -5.38 15.22 28.56
CA VAL A 93 -6.06 14.05 27.99
C VAL A 93 -7.45 14.41 27.48
N GLN A 94 -8.17 15.29 28.18
CA GLN A 94 -9.44 15.83 27.69
C GLN A 94 -9.25 16.59 26.37
N LEU A 95 -8.27 17.51 26.32
CA LEU A 95 -7.96 18.30 25.13
C LEU A 95 -7.57 17.42 23.94
N GLN A 96 -6.72 16.40 24.17
CA GLN A 96 -6.31 15.45 23.12
C GLN A 96 -7.49 14.63 22.61
N SER A 97 -8.39 14.20 23.50
CA SER A 97 -9.58 13.43 23.13
C SER A 97 -10.56 14.28 22.33
N ALA A 98 -10.83 15.52 22.77
CA ALA A 98 -11.66 16.48 22.04
C ALA A 98 -11.07 16.81 20.67
N THR A 99 -9.77 17.07 20.61
CA THR A 99 -9.03 17.33 19.36
C THR A 99 -9.14 16.14 18.41
N THR A 100 -8.96 14.92 18.91
CA THR A 100 -9.07 13.69 18.09
C THR A 100 -10.48 13.50 17.53
N ILE A 101 -11.52 13.73 18.34
CA ILE A 101 -12.91 13.67 17.89
C ILE A 101 -13.19 14.70 16.79
N LEU A 102 -12.74 15.94 16.97
CA LEU A 102 -12.89 17.00 15.97
C LEU A 102 -12.12 16.70 14.68
N LYS A 103 -10.91 16.11 14.76
CA LYS A 103 -10.16 15.63 13.59
C LYS A 103 -10.92 14.55 12.84
N MET A 104 -11.47 13.58 13.57
CA MET A 104 -12.29 12.51 12.99
C MET A 104 -13.58 13.03 12.33
N ALA A 105 -14.16 14.11 12.87
CA ALA A 105 -15.30 14.81 12.27
C ALA A 105 -14.91 15.69 11.07
N GLY A 106 -13.63 15.77 10.72
CA GLY A 106 -13.13 16.63 9.65
C GLY A 106 -13.10 18.13 10.01
N MET A 107 -13.28 18.47 11.27
CA MET A 107 -13.32 19.87 11.76
C MET A 107 -11.91 20.40 12.08
N LEU A 108 -10.95 19.50 12.30
CA LEU A 108 -9.53 19.83 12.45
C LEU A 108 -8.75 19.05 11.39
N SER A 109 -8.28 19.74 10.35
CA SER A 109 -7.38 19.16 9.35
C SER A 109 -5.97 19.21 9.89
N ASP A 110 -5.33 18.05 10.06
CA ASP A 110 -3.96 18.01 10.57
C ASP A 110 -2.93 18.51 9.56
N ASN A 111 -3.22 18.59 8.26
CA ASN A 111 -2.23 18.99 7.24
C ASN A 111 -2.78 19.31 5.82
N ASP A 112 -4.07 19.62 5.66
CA ASP A 112 -4.60 20.06 4.36
C ASP A 112 -5.51 21.27 4.56
N THR A 113 -4.92 22.46 4.48
CA THR A 113 -5.69 23.63 4.07
C THR A 113 -6.02 23.49 2.59
N PRO A 114 -7.17 23.99 2.11
CA PRO A 114 -7.50 24.00 0.69
C PRO A 114 -6.42 24.65 -0.19
N GLU A 115 -5.58 25.51 0.40
CA GLU A 115 -4.44 26.16 -0.25
C GLU A 115 -3.26 25.20 -0.46
N LEU A 116 -2.93 24.39 0.54
CA LEU A 116 -1.85 23.40 0.41
C LEU A 116 -2.23 22.27 -0.54
N THR A 117 -3.48 21.80 -0.52
CA THR A 117 -3.98 20.85 -1.51
C THR A 117 -3.91 21.43 -2.93
N ARG A 118 -4.33 22.69 -3.12
CA ARG A 118 -4.16 23.41 -4.39
C ARG A 118 -2.69 23.56 -4.79
N ALA A 119 -1.79 23.80 -3.85
CA ALA A 119 -0.35 23.91 -4.11
C ALA A 119 0.27 22.56 -4.52
N LYS A 120 -0.08 21.46 -3.83
CA LYS A 120 0.32 20.10 -4.19
C LYS A 120 -0.17 19.73 -5.60
N VAL A 121 -1.42 20.05 -5.92
CA VAL A 121 -1.99 19.84 -7.27
C VAL A 121 -1.27 20.68 -8.32
N ARG A 122 -0.99 21.96 -8.06
CA ARG A 122 -0.21 22.82 -8.98
C ARG A 122 1.20 22.31 -9.21
N LYS A 123 1.88 21.85 -8.15
CA LYS A 123 3.21 21.25 -8.24
C LYS A 123 3.17 19.98 -9.07
N ALA A 124 2.25 19.05 -8.78
CA ALA A 124 2.09 17.82 -9.55
C ALA A 124 1.80 18.10 -11.04
N ASN A 125 0.96 19.10 -11.34
CA ASN A 125 0.69 19.52 -12.71
C ASN A 125 1.89 20.17 -13.39
N ALA A 126 2.70 20.96 -12.67
CA ALA A 126 3.93 21.53 -13.19
C ALA A 126 4.99 20.44 -13.46
N ASP A 127 5.16 19.52 -12.53
CA ASP A 127 6.08 18.39 -12.65
C ASP A 127 5.66 17.48 -13.83
N ALA A 128 4.35 17.25 -14.03
CA ALA A 128 3.82 16.55 -15.19
C ALA A 128 4.12 17.29 -16.50
N ARG A 129 3.91 18.60 -16.57
CA ARG A 129 4.25 19.42 -17.75
C ARG A 129 5.74 19.41 -18.07
N VAL A 130 6.60 19.45 -17.05
CA VAL A 130 8.05 19.35 -17.23
C VAL A 130 8.44 17.97 -17.75
N ALA A 131 7.80 16.91 -17.24
CA ALA A 131 8.02 15.54 -17.72
C ALA A 131 7.56 15.38 -19.17
N GLU A 132 6.39 15.90 -19.54
CA GLU A 132 5.87 15.89 -20.91
C GLU A 132 6.77 16.69 -21.87
N ALA A 133 7.20 17.89 -21.48
CA ALA A 133 8.10 18.71 -22.30
C ALA A 133 9.47 18.04 -22.50
N ARG A 134 10.00 17.39 -21.46
CA ARG A 134 11.24 16.59 -21.55
C ARG A 134 11.05 15.38 -22.46
N ALA A 135 9.94 14.66 -22.34
CA ALA A 135 9.63 13.52 -23.20
C ALA A 135 9.53 13.94 -24.67
N LYS A 136 8.82 15.04 -24.95
CA LYS A 136 8.68 15.58 -26.31
C LYS A 136 10.01 16.06 -26.90
N SER A 137 10.83 16.75 -26.11
CA SER A 137 12.17 17.16 -26.56
C SER A 137 13.09 15.96 -26.84
N LEU A 138 12.94 14.87 -26.11
CA LEU A 138 13.70 13.63 -26.37
C LEU A 138 13.19 12.91 -27.64
N GLU A 139 11.90 12.98 -27.94
CA GLU A 139 11.31 12.45 -29.17
C GLU A 139 11.76 13.25 -30.40
N ASP A 140 11.61 14.58 -30.36
CA ASP A 140 12.01 15.48 -31.46
C ASP A 140 13.53 15.38 -31.74
N ASN A 141 14.38 15.44 -30.69
CA ASN A 141 15.82 15.30 -30.86
C ASN A 141 16.25 13.87 -31.24
N GLY A 142 15.53 12.85 -30.78
CA GLY A 142 15.82 11.45 -31.14
C GLY A 142 15.63 11.19 -32.63
N GLN A 143 14.63 11.84 -33.25
CA GLN A 143 14.32 11.70 -34.66
C GLN A 143 15.30 12.47 -35.56
N ASP A 144 15.70 13.67 -35.15
CA ASP A 144 16.73 14.46 -35.85
C ASP A 144 18.12 13.80 -35.77
N VAL A 145 18.48 13.25 -34.61
CA VAL A 145 19.76 12.52 -34.43
C VAL A 145 19.78 11.24 -35.23
N ALA A 146 18.69 10.46 -35.26
CA ALA A 146 18.60 9.25 -36.08
C ALA A 146 18.76 9.57 -37.58
N THR A 147 18.11 10.63 -38.06
CA THR A 147 18.20 11.07 -39.46
C THR A 147 19.62 11.52 -39.82
N ALA A 148 20.29 12.24 -38.91
CA ALA A 148 21.69 12.66 -39.10
C ALA A 148 22.67 11.48 -39.10
N LEU A 149 22.47 10.49 -38.22
CA LEU A 149 23.26 9.25 -38.19
C LEU A 149 23.10 8.44 -39.47
N ASP A 150 21.88 8.28 -39.98
CA ASP A 150 21.62 7.59 -41.25
C ASP A 150 22.28 8.32 -42.44
N ALA A 151 22.26 9.64 -42.44
CA ALA A 151 22.94 10.42 -43.48
C ALA A 151 24.46 10.24 -43.47
N ILE A 152 25.07 10.20 -42.28
CA ILE A 152 26.50 9.96 -42.10
C ILE A 152 26.87 8.53 -42.51
N MET A 153 26.08 7.53 -42.08
CA MET A 153 26.31 6.13 -42.43
C MET A 153 26.22 5.91 -43.94
N ASN A 154 25.20 6.46 -44.60
CA ASN A 154 25.07 6.41 -46.06
C ASN A 154 26.24 7.08 -46.80
N LYS A 155 26.80 8.15 -46.25
CA LYS A 155 27.97 8.82 -46.82
C LYS A 155 29.24 7.96 -46.68
N LEU A 156 29.44 7.36 -45.51
CA LEU A 156 30.54 6.43 -45.25
C LEU A 156 30.47 5.20 -46.17
N THR A 157 29.29 4.60 -46.35
CA THR A 157 29.10 3.47 -47.26
C THR A 157 29.41 3.85 -48.71
N ARG A 158 28.96 5.04 -49.16
CA ARG A 158 29.29 5.54 -50.50
C ARG A 158 30.78 5.82 -50.70
N GLU A 159 31.48 6.27 -49.66
CA GLU A 159 32.92 6.50 -49.69
C GLU A 159 33.70 5.18 -49.66
N SER A 160 33.24 4.17 -48.93
CA SER A 160 33.84 2.82 -48.95
C SER A 160 33.66 2.13 -50.31
N ASP A 161 32.46 2.20 -50.92
CA ASP A 161 32.20 1.58 -52.22
C ASP A 161 33.07 2.18 -53.34
N LYS A 162 33.35 3.48 -53.26
CA LYS A 162 34.26 4.18 -54.19
C LYS A 162 35.72 3.83 -53.97
N ALA A 163 36.12 3.49 -52.74
CA ALA A 163 37.48 3.07 -52.44
C ALA A 163 37.76 1.64 -52.93
N ASP A 164 36.76 0.75 -52.89
CA ASP A 164 36.88 -0.62 -53.39
C ASP A 164 36.78 -0.72 -54.92
N SER A 165 36.09 0.21 -55.60
CA SER A 165 36.01 0.22 -57.07
C SER A 165 37.28 0.73 -57.77
N ASN A 166 38.26 1.24 -57.02
CA ASN A 166 39.47 1.87 -57.54
C ASN A 166 40.73 1.02 -57.31
N LYS A 167 40.55 -0.30 -57.13
CA LYS A 167 41.60 -1.29 -56.88
C LYS A 167 41.63 -2.36 -57.97
#